data_AF-A0A3B9ZJL2-F1
#
_entry.id   AF-A0A3B9ZJL2-F1
#
_cell.length_a   1.000
_cell.length_b   1.000
_cell.length_c   1.000
_cell.angle_alpha   90.00
_cell.angle_beta   90.00
_cell.angle_gamma   90.00
#
_symmetry.space_group_name_H-M   'P 1'
#
loop_
_entity.id
_entity.type
_entity.pdbx_description
1 polymer ?
#
loop_
_entity_poly.entity_id
_entity_poly.type
_entity_poly.pdbx_seq_one_letter_code
_entity_poly.pdbx_strand_id
1 'polypeptide(L)'
;MYKRANVWLAALLFVISTKRYLDLAVNHNIAINLEADDLRKRFYEGSYVPETEEIKALALSSITVLRASLRKSFLSVLFTLCCALFIGFYFGRLNSVWPVDWVKVVEIATAFLLMWSTLFELGWGLRTWKGKALHELVHALLFRVIFVSGSLMLMLSLIL
;
A
#
# COMPACT_ATOMS: atom_id res chain seq x y z
N MET A 1 -25.93 -10.20 5.24
CA MET A 1 -25.58 -10.57 3.85
C MET A 1 -24.17 -10.06 3.56
N TYR A 2 -23.20 -10.95 3.34
CA TYR A 2 -21.81 -10.58 3.08
C TYR A 2 -21.70 -9.87 1.72
N LYS A 3 -20.91 -8.78 1.65
CA LYS A 3 -20.72 -7.98 0.44
C LYS A 3 -19.25 -7.68 0.22
N ARG A 4 -18.84 -7.56 -1.05
CA ARG A 4 -17.51 -7.07 -1.41
C ARG A 4 -17.32 -5.65 -0.86
N ALA A 5 -16.26 -5.49 -0.08
CA ALA A 5 -15.78 -4.20 0.37
C ALA A 5 -15.39 -3.26 -0.78
N ASN A 6 -15.64 -1.96 -0.60
CA ASN A 6 -15.09 -0.91 -1.46
C ASN A 6 -13.60 -0.72 -1.14
N VAL A 7 -12.74 -0.85 -2.16
CA VAL A 7 -11.27 -0.79 -2.02
C VAL A 7 -10.78 0.57 -1.51
N TRP A 8 -11.42 1.68 -1.93
CA TRP A 8 -11.05 3.02 -1.45
C TRP A 8 -11.33 3.20 0.04
N LEU A 9 -12.50 2.76 0.48
CA LEU A 9 -12.88 2.79 1.89
C LEU A 9 -11.99 1.85 2.71
N ALA A 10 -11.63 0.68 2.15
CA ALA A 10 -10.68 -0.23 2.78
C ALA A 10 -9.29 0.39 2.92
N ALA A 11 -8.77 1.09 1.92
CA ALA A 11 -7.48 1.77 2.02
C ALA A 11 -7.50 2.91 3.07
N LEU A 12 -8.59 3.68 3.13
CA LEU A 12 -8.76 4.71 4.16
C LEU A 12 -8.81 4.11 5.56
N LEU A 13 -9.59 3.05 5.76
CA LEU A 13 -9.64 2.33 7.04
C LEU A 13 -8.33 1.62 7.37
N PHE A 14 -7.57 1.16 6.39
CA PHE A 14 -6.26 0.56 6.60
C PHE A 14 -5.30 1.53 7.30
N VAL A 15 -5.38 2.82 6.97
CA VAL A 15 -4.57 3.88 7.59
C VAL A 15 -5.16 4.30 8.94
N ILE A 16 -6.48 4.47 9.03
CA ILE A 16 -7.13 5.09 10.21
C ILE A 16 -7.45 4.07 11.32
N SER A 17 -7.98 2.89 10.98
CA SER A 17 -8.53 1.95 11.97
C SER A 17 -8.36 0.49 11.56
N THR A 18 -7.40 -0.18 12.20
CA THR A 18 -7.14 -1.61 12.01
C THR A 18 -8.38 -2.47 12.30
N LYS A 19 -9.15 -2.14 13.36
CA LYS A 19 -10.33 -2.92 13.76
C LYS A 19 -11.40 -2.90 12.67
N ARG A 20 -11.77 -1.71 12.19
CA ARG A 20 -12.77 -1.56 11.13
C ARG A 20 -12.32 -2.16 9.80
N TYR A 21 -11.02 -2.08 9.50
CA TYR A 21 -10.45 -2.75 8.34
C TYR A 21 -10.55 -4.27 8.44
N LEU A 22 -10.28 -4.87 9.61
CA LEU A 22 -10.38 -6.31 9.82
C LEU A 22 -11.81 -6.81 9.62
N ASP A 23 -12.81 -6.13 10.19
CA ASP A 23 -14.21 -6.48 10.00
C ASP A 23 -14.61 -6.45 8.51
N LEU A 24 -14.09 -5.46 7.79
CA LEU A 24 -14.32 -5.32 6.35
C LEU A 24 -13.60 -6.41 5.54
N ALA A 25 -12.38 -6.79 5.94
CA ALA A 25 -11.60 -7.84 5.30
C ALA A 25 -12.23 -9.23 5.49
N VAL A 26 -12.74 -9.52 6.69
CA VAL A 26 -13.47 -10.76 6.98
C VAL A 26 -14.73 -10.84 6.13
N ASN A 27 -15.54 -9.78 6.09
CA ASN A 27 -16.74 -9.73 5.27
C ASN A 27 -16.45 -9.89 3.78
N HIS A 28 -15.37 -9.27 3.29
CA HIS A 28 -14.95 -9.38 1.89
C HIS A 28 -14.47 -10.79 1.53
N ASN A 29 -13.66 -11.44 2.40
CA ASN A 29 -13.18 -12.80 2.18
C ASN A 29 -14.32 -13.83 2.21
N ILE A 30 -15.27 -13.69 3.15
CA ILE A 30 -16.46 -14.56 3.18
C ILE A 30 -17.31 -14.35 1.93
N ALA A 31 -17.46 -13.10 1.46
CA ALA A 31 -18.16 -12.82 0.22
C ALA A 31 -17.50 -13.47 -1.00
N ILE A 32 -16.16 -13.48 -1.08
CA ILE A 32 -15.43 -14.17 -2.15
C ILE A 32 -15.65 -15.68 -2.10
N ASN A 33 -15.60 -16.29 -0.92
CA ASN A 33 -15.83 -17.73 -0.77
C ASN A 33 -17.26 -18.12 -1.18
N LEU A 34 -18.24 -17.26 -0.88
CA LEU A 34 -19.66 -17.45 -1.25
C LEU A 34 -19.97 -17.16 -2.74
N GLU A 35 -19.00 -16.71 -3.54
CA GLU A 35 -19.15 -16.61 -5.00
C GLU A 35 -19.07 -17.97 -5.70
N ALA A 36 -18.49 -18.99 -5.07
CA ALA A 36 -18.52 -20.35 -5.59
C ALA A 36 -19.89 -20.98 -5.32
N ASP A 37 -20.58 -21.45 -6.37
CA ASP A 37 -21.93 -22.02 -6.26
C ASP A 37 -21.99 -23.20 -5.28
N ASP A 38 -20.93 -23.99 -5.18
CA ASP A 38 -20.83 -25.16 -4.30
C ASP A 38 -20.82 -24.74 -2.83
N LEU A 39 -20.05 -23.72 -2.49
CA LEU A 39 -19.94 -23.18 -1.13
C LEU A 39 -21.18 -22.37 -0.75
N ARG A 40 -21.79 -21.70 -1.73
CA ARG A 40 -23.05 -20.97 -1.54
C ARG A 40 -24.18 -21.93 -1.17
N LYS A 41 -24.34 -23.05 -1.88
CA LYS A 41 -25.34 -24.08 -1.56
C LYS A 41 -25.12 -24.65 -0.16
N ARG A 42 -23.89 -25.05 0.17
CA ARG A 42 -23.53 -25.56 1.51
C ARG A 42 -23.76 -24.56 2.63
N PHE A 43 -23.57 -23.26 2.37
CA PHE A 43 -23.86 -22.20 3.33
C PHE A 43 -25.37 -22.08 3.61
N TYR A 44 -26.21 -22.14 2.58
CA TYR A 44 -27.67 -22.12 2.76
C TYR A 44 -28.22 -23.40 3.39
N GLU A 45 -27.57 -24.54 3.15
CA GLU A 45 -27.87 -25.83 3.78
C GLU A 45 -27.40 -25.92 5.24
N GLY A 46 -26.66 -24.91 5.74
CA GLY A 46 -26.12 -24.88 7.10
C GLY A 46 -24.91 -25.79 7.33
N SER A 47 -24.38 -26.43 6.28
CA SER A 47 -23.23 -27.35 6.35
C SER A 47 -21.88 -26.64 6.25
N TYR A 48 -21.86 -25.36 5.86
CA TYR A 48 -20.65 -24.53 5.82
C TYR A 48 -20.73 -23.39 6.85
N VAL A 49 -19.90 -23.48 7.89
CA VAL A 49 -19.68 -22.39 8.85
C VAL A 49 -18.37 -21.70 8.50
N PRO A 50 -18.38 -20.39 8.16
CA PRO A 50 -17.14 -19.70 7.84
C PRO A 50 -16.26 -19.61 9.08
N GLU A 51 -15.00 -20.05 8.97
CA GLU A 51 -13.98 -19.95 10.02
C GLU A 51 -13.51 -18.50 10.19
N THR A 52 -14.33 -17.70 10.87
CA THR A 52 -14.10 -16.26 11.02
C THR A 52 -12.81 -15.94 11.75
N GLU A 53 -12.38 -16.78 12.70
CA GLU A 53 -11.17 -16.54 13.50
C GLU A 53 -9.90 -16.76 12.70
N GLU A 54 -9.84 -17.80 11.86
CA GLU A 54 -8.69 -18.02 10.96
C GLU A 54 -8.58 -16.90 9.92
N ILE A 55 -9.72 -16.49 9.34
CA ILE A 55 -9.76 -15.38 8.37
C ILE A 55 -9.30 -14.08 9.02
N LYS A 56 -9.70 -13.80 10.27
CA LYS A 56 -9.23 -12.64 11.04
C LYS A 56 -7.73 -12.70 11.29
N ALA A 57 -7.20 -13.86 11.73
CA ALA A 57 -5.78 -14.03 12.01
C ALA A 57 -4.93 -13.83 10.76
N LEU A 58 -5.35 -14.39 9.63
CA LEU A 58 -4.71 -14.20 8.32
C LEU A 58 -4.79 -12.74 7.84
N ALA A 59 -5.94 -12.09 8.01
CA ALA A 59 -6.08 -10.67 7.66
C ALA A 59 -5.17 -9.79 8.52
N LEU A 60 -5.03 -10.10 9.81
CA LEU A 60 -4.17 -9.37 10.74
C LEU A 60 -2.68 -9.54 10.39
N SER A 61 -2.22 -10.77 10.11
CA SER A 61 -0.85 -11.01 9.67
C SER A 61 -0.55 -10.31 8.33
N SER A 62 -1.51 -10.29 7.41
CA SER A 62 -1.36 -9.61 6.13
C SER A 62 -1.25 -8.08 6.31
N ILE A 63 -2.02 -7.48 7.21
CA ILE A 63 -1.94 -6.04 7.54
C ILE A 63 -0.59 -5.68 8.15
N THR A 64 -0.10 -6.49 9.11
CA THR A 64 1.17 -6.21 9.78
C THR A 64 2.34 -6.28 8.81
N VAL A 65 2.34 -7.28 7.91
CA VAL A 65 3.34 -7.38 6.84
C VAL A 65 3.22 -6.21 5.86
N LEU A 66 2.00 -5.78 5.48
CA LEU A 66 1.79 -4.63 4.58
C LEU A 66 2.31 -3.32 5.17
N ARG A 67 2.01 -3.06 6.44
CA ARG A 67 2.53 -1.88 7.16
C ARG A 67 4.04 -1.96 7.34
N ALA A 68 4.57 -3.13 7.64
CA ALA A 68 6.00 -3.33 7.77
C ALA A 68 6.73 -3.08 6.43
N SER A 69 6.18 -3.57 5.32
CA SER A 69 6.71 -3.32 3.97
C SER A 69 6.69 -1.82 3.65
N LEU A 70 5.54 -1.15 3.80
CA LEU A 70 5.43 0.31 3.62
C LEU A 70 6.50 1.07 4.39
N ARG A 71 6.65 0.77 5.69
CA ARG A 71 7.61 1.45 6.58
C ARG A 71 9.06 1.13 6.23
N LYS A 72 9.38 -0.13 5.93
CA LYS A 72 10.75 -0.54 5.55
C LYS A 72 11.15 0.09 4.23
N SER A 73 10.28 0.07 3.21
CA SER A 73 10.56 0.70 1.92
C SER A 73 10.70 2.22 2.07
N PHE A 74 9.85 2.86 2.88
CA PHE A 74 9.99 4.30 3.16
C PHE A 74 11.34 4.62 3.81
N LEU A 75 11.71 3.87 4.85
CA LEU A 75 12.95 4.10 5.58
C LEU A 75 14.19 3.83 4.73
N SER A 76 14.12 2.83 3.85
CA SER A 76 15.18 2.51 2.90
C SER A 76 15.41 3.64 1.90
N VAL A 77 14.34 4.18 1.29
CA VAL A 77 14.46 5.30 0.34
C VAL A 77 14.89 6.58 1.05
N LEU A 78 14.40 6.81 2.27
CA LEU A 78 14.85 7.93 3.10
C LEU A 78 16.34 7.84 3.41
N PHE A 79 16.83 6.66 3.76
CA PHE A 79 18.26 6.42 3.96
C PHE A 79 19.06 6.70 2.69
N THR A 80 18.62 6.21 1.53
CA THR A 80 19.25 6.49 0.23
C THR A 80 19.29 7.98 -0.07
N LEU A 81 18.20 8.71 0.20
CA LEU A 81 18.14 10.16 0.03
C LEU A 81 19.14 10.88 0.94
N CYS A 82 19.21 10.50 2.22
CA CYS A 82 20.18 11.06 3.16
C CYS A 82 21.62 10.82 2.70
N CYS A 83 21.94 9.62 2.20
CA CYS A 83 23.26 9.33 1.63
C CYS A 83 23.56 10.20 0.41
N ALA A 84 22.60 10.37 -0.50
CA ALA A 84 22.77 11.21 -1.69
C ALA A 84 23.02 12.68 -1.33
N LEU A 85 22.27 13.21 -0.36
CA LEU A 85 22.47 14.57 0.14
C LEU A 85 23.82 14.73 0.84
N PHE A 86 24.22 13.77 1.68
CA PHE A 86 25.52 13.78 2.35
C PHE A 86 26.68 13.79 1.34
N ILE A 87 26.59 12.97 0.28
CA ILE A 87 27.57 12.94 -0.81
C ILE A 87 27.59 14.30 -1.53
N GLY A 88 26.42 14.84 -1.88
CA GLY A 88 26.31 16.15 -2.53
C GLY A 88 26.91 17.29 -1.70
N PHE A 89 26.77 17.22 -0.38
CA PHE A 89 27.37 18.15 0.56
C PHE A 89 28.89 17.98 0.64
N TYR A 90 29.38 16.74 0.76
CA TYR A 90 30.81 16.44 0.82
C TYR A 90 31.58 16.93 -0.42
N PHE A 91 30.98 16.82 -1.60
CA PHE A 91 31.55 17.35 -2.86
C PHE A 91 31.37 18.86 -3.06
N GLY A 92 30.82 19.58 -2.08
CA GLY A 92 30.62 21.03 -2.14
C GLY A 92 29.56 21.49 -3.16
N ARG A 93 28.73 20.56 -3.68
CA ARG A 93 27.64 20.91 -4.60
C ARG A 93 26.41 21.46 -3.91
N LEU A 94 26.24 21.17 -2.62
CA LEU A 94 25.21 21.76 -1.77
C LEU A 94 25.83 22.92 -0.97
N ASN A 95 25.75 24.13 -1.52
CA ASN A 95 26.18 25.34 -0.83
C ASN A 95 25.05 25.90 0.03
N SER A 96 25.30 26.04 1.34
CA SER A 96 24.34 26.53 2.36
C SER A 96 23.82 27.97 2.14
N VAL A 97 24.35 28.68 1.15
CA VAL A 97 24.15 30.13 0.93
C VAL A 97 23.18 30.41 -0.23
N TRP A 98 22.72 29.39 -0.96
CA TRP A 98 21.87 29.60 -2.14
C TRP A 98 20.37 29.65 -1.75
N PRO A 99 19.56 30.49 -2.44
CA PRO A 99 18.12 30.47 -2.25
C PRO A 99 17.59 29.08 -2.58
N VAL A 100 16.68 28.57 -1.74
CA VAL A 100 16.04 27.27 -1.95
C VAL A 100 15.33 27.30 -3.31
N ASP A 101 15.85 26.52 -4.24
CA ASP A 101 15.24 26.32 -5.55
C ASP A 101 14.08 25.33 -5.39
N TRP A 102 12.86 25.87 -5.39
CA TRP A 102 11.64 25.08 -5.23
C TRP A 102 11.47 24.02 -6.32
N VAL A 103 11.98 24.25 -7.53
CA VAL A 103 11.93 23.25 -8.61
C VAL A 103 12.74 22.02 -8.23
N LYS A 104 13.97 22.22 -7.74
CA LYS A 104 14.83 21.11 -7.27
C LYS A 104 14.23 20.37 -6.07
N VAL A 105 13.56 21.08 -5.17
CA VAL A 105 12.86 20.45 -4.04
C VAL A 105 11.73 19.55 -4.56
N VAL A 106 10.96 20.01 -5.55
CA VAL A 106 9.89 19.22 -6.18
C VAL A 106 10.46 18.03 -6.94
N GLU A 107 11.58 18.17 -7.65
CA GLU A 107 12.27 17.06 -8.33
C GLU A 107 12.75 15.99 -7.35
N ILE A 108 13.37 16.40 -6.23
CA ILE A 108 13.82 15.47 -5.18
C ILE A 108 12.62 14.77 -4.53
N ALA A 109 11.56 15.50 -4.21
CA ALA A 109 10.33 14.93 -3.65
C ALA A 109 9.68 13.93 -4.62
N THR A 110 9.70 14.24 -5.91
CA THR A 110 9.22 13.38 -6.99
C THR A 110 10.03 12.09 -7.08
N ALA A 111 11.35 12.19 -7.15
CA ALA A 111 12.25 11.05 -7.18
C ALA A 111 12.05 10.16 -5.94
N PHE A 112 11.89 10.77 -4.77
CA PHE A 112 11.60 10.07 -3.52
C PHE A 112 10.28 9.28 -3.60
N LEU A 113 9.18 9.91 -4.03
CA LEU A 113 7.87 9.25 -4.15
C LEU A 113 7.92 8.08 -5.13
N LEU A 114 8.56 8.26 -6.29
CA LEU A 114 8.69 7.21 -7.30
C LEU A 114 9.53 6.04 -6.78
N MET A 115 10.71 6.31 -6.22
CA MET A 115 11.55 5.27 -5.61
C MET A 115 10.85 4.53 -4.47
N TRP A 116 10.10 5.25 -3.63
CA TRP A 116 9.36 4.64 -2.55
C TRP A 116 8.23 3.75 -3.07
N SER A 117 7.47 4.20 -4.05
CA SER A 117 6.39 3.41 -4.65
C SER A 117 6.93 2.12 -5.29
N THR A 118 8.03 2.18 -6.04
CA THR A 118 8.60 1.00 -6.70
C THR A 118 9.20 0.02 -5.70
N LEU A 119 9.91 0.52 -4.69
CA LEU A 119 10.46 -0.34 -3.62
C LEU A 119 9.36 -0.94 -2.74
N PHE A 120 8.24 -0.24 -2.56
CA PHE A 120 7.07 -0.77 -1.88
C PHE A 120 6.45 -1.95 -2.66
N GLU A 121 6.27 -1.81 -3.97
CA GLU A 121 5.75 -2.89 -4.84
C GLU A 121 6.70 -4.11 -4.84
N LEU A 122 8.02 -3.89 -4.85
CA LEU A 122 9.04 -4.95 -4.79
C LEU A 122 9.10 -5.66 -3.43
N GLY A 123 8.82 -4.96 -2.34
CA GLY A 123 8.87 -5.50 -0.97
C GLY A 123 7.69 -6.41 -0.62
N TRP A 124 6.72 -6.59 -1.52
CA TRP A 124 5.50 -7.33 -1.26
C TRP A 124 5.59 -8.81 -1.67
N GLY A 125 5.61 -9.70 -0.66
CA GLY A 125 5.75 -11.15 -0.84
C GLY A 125 4.48 -11.98 -0.59
N LEU A 126 3.37 -11.37 -0.19
CA LEU A 126 2.11 -12.07 0.11
C LEU A 126 1.14 -11.94 -1.07
N ARG A 127 1.30 -12.82 -2.07
CA ARG A 127 0.32 -12.97 -3.16
C ARG A 127 -0.52 -14.23 -2.92
N THR A 128 -1.81 -14.06 -2.77
CA THR A 128 -2.79 -15.15 -2.84
C THR A 128 -2.97 -15.59 -4.29
N TRP A 129 -3.30 -16.86 -4.50
CA TRP A 129 -3.42 -17.48 -5.84
C TRP A 129 -4.39 -16.75 -6.79
N LYS A 130 -5.34 -15.96 -6.27
CA LYS A 130 -6.34 -15.24 -7.08
C LYS A 130 -6.18 -13.72 -7.07
N GLY A 131 -5.30 -13.12 -6.27
CA GLY A 131 -5.13 -11.67 -6.25
C GLY A 131 -6.38 -10.89 -5.80
N LYS A 132 -7.35 -11.56 -5.18
CA LYS A 132 -8.67 -11.00 -4.84
C LYS A 132 -8.78 -10.63 -3.36
N ALA A 133 -7.79 -10.95 -2.54
CA ALA A 133 -7.89 -10.65 -1.12
C ALA A 133 -7.86 -9.13 -0.90
N LEU A 134 -8.60 -8.65 0.10
CA LEU A 134 -8.77 -7.21 0.32
C LEU A 134 -7.42 -6.49 0.51
N HIS A 135 -6.45 -7.15 1.14
CA HIS A 135 -5.11 -6.60 1.37
C HIS A 135 -4.30 -6.43 0.07
N GLU A 136 -4.51 -7.27 -0.94
CA GLU A 136 -3.84 -7.16 -2.24
C GLU A 136 -4.41 -6.00 -3.05
N LEU A 137 -5.75 -5.85 -3.02
CA LEU A 137 -6.42 -4.72 -3.65
C LEU A 137 -5.99 -3.39 -3.04
N VAL A 138 -5.85 -3.35 -1.71
CA VAL A 138 -5.37 -2.17 -0.97
C VAL A 138 -3.91 -1.89 -1.26
N HIS A 139 -3.06 -2.92 -1.31
CA HIS A 139 -1.66 -2.77 -1.73
C HIS A 139 -1.55 -2.14 -3.13
N ALA A 140 -2.25 -2.71 -4.12
CA ALA A 140 -2.25 -2.21 -5.49
C ALA A 140 -2.79 -0.77 -5.59
N LEU A 141 -3.82 -0.43 -4.80
CA LEU A 141 -4.35 0.93 -4.76
C LEU A 141 -3.34 1.91 -4.17
N LEU A 142 -2.70 1.57 -3.05
CA LEU A 142 -1.68 2.41 -2.41
C LEU A 142 -0.49 2.66 -3.35
N PHE A 143 0.00 1.61 -4.01
CA PHE A 143 1.06 1.73 -5.02
C PHE A 143 0.64 2.72 -6.12
N ARG A 144 -0.54 2.52 -6.72
CA ARG A 144 -1.04 3.40 -7.80
C ARG A 144 -1.17 4.85 -7.34
N VAL A 145 -1.69 5.10 -6.14
CA VAL A 145 -1.87 6.47 -5.63
C VAL A 145 -0.53 7.17 -5.46
N ILE A 146 0.47 6.51 -4.86
CA ILE A 146 1.81 7.09 -4.64
C ILE A 146 2.55 7.26 -5.97
N PHE A 147 2.45 6.28 -6.87
CA PHE A 147 3.12 6.33 -8.16
C PHE A 147 2.53 7.42 -9.08
N VAL A 148 1.20 7.53 -9.14
CA VAL A 148 0.52 8.54 -9.97
C VAL A 148 0.75 9.94 -9.41
N SER A 149 0.72 10.13 -8.09
CA SER A 149 1.02 11.44 -7.50
C SER A 149 2.47 11.86 -7.77
N GLY A 150 3.43 10.95 -7.61
CA GLY A 150 4.83 11.19 -7.97
C GLY A 150 5.00 11.51 -9.46
N SER A 151 4.35 10.74 -10.34
CA SER A 151 4.41 10.98 -11.79
C SER A 151 3.81 12.32 -12.19
N LEU A 152 2.72 12.74 -11.53
CA LEU A 152 2.11 14.05 -11.77
C LEU A 152 3.04 15.18 -11.33
N MET A 153 3.69 15.06 -10.17
CA MET A 153 4.67 16.04 -9.70
C MET A 153 5.87 16.13 -10.65
N LEU A 154 6.33 15.01 -11.22
CA LEU A 154 7.38 15.00 -12.24
C LEU A 154 6.97 15.80 -13.48
N MET A 155 5.75 15.57 -13.98
CA MET A 155 5.26 16.28 -15.15
C MET A 155 5.13 17.78 -14.88
N LEU A 156 4.69 18.17 -13.67
CA LEU A 156 4.63 19.57 -13.27
C LEU A 156 6.03 20.20 -13.17
N SER A 157 7.02 19.50 -12.61
CA SER A 157 8.38 20.04 -12.47
C SER A 157 9.10 20.23 -13.79
N LEU A 158 8.68 19.52 -14.85
CA LEU A 158 9.23 19.69 -16.20
C LEU A 158 8.61 20.88 -16.96
N ILE A 159 7.42 21.32 -16.54
CA ILE A 159 6.68 22.42 -17.18
C ILE A 159 6.96 23.77 -16.50
N LEU A 160 7.17 23.75 -15.18
CA LEU A 160 7.50 24.90 -14.34
C LEU A 160 8.98 25.28 -14.43
#